data_AF-Q84IG8-F1
#
_entry.id   AF-Q84IG8-F1
#
_cell.length_a   1.000
_cell.length_b   1.000
_cell.length_c   1.000
_cell.angle_alpha   90.00
_cell.angle_beta   90.00
_cell.angle_gamma   90.00
#
_symmetry.space_group_name_H-M   'P 1'
#
loop_
_entity.id
_entity.type
_entity.pdbx_description
1 polymer ?
#
loop_
_entity_poly.entity_id
_entity_poly.type
_entity_poly.pdbx_seq_one_letter_code
_entity_poly.pdbx_strand_id
1 'polypeptide(L)'
;MGTTASYPVNRLMQELFTNPGNVELFRADREALYERYGLSSAQRAALDEGGFGALTAVGLHPVLQMHHFMLTNPMAPDFVSVKAYRKMVDRNG
;
A
#
# COMPACT_ATOMS: atom_id res chain seq x y z
N MET A 1 -21.03 1.31 -13.07
CA MET A 1 -19.97 0.71 -13.91
C MET A 1 -18.63 1.11 -13.31
N GLY A 2 -17.96 0.25 -12.55
CA GLY A 2 -16.73 0.64 -11.83
C GLY A 2 -15.80 -0.52 -11.46
N THR A 3 -16.04 -1.74 -11.96
CA THR A 3 -15.31 -2.93 -11.50
C THR A 3 -14.02 -3.21 -12.27
N THR A 4 -13.85 -2.70 -13.50
CA THR A 4 -12.67 -2.98 -14.32
C THR A 4 -11.53 -1.97 -14.14
N ALA A 5 -11.85 -0.70 -13.92
CA ALA A 5 -10.86 0.37 -13.86
C ALA A 5 -9.99 0.34 -12.59
N SER A 6 -10.55 -0.06 -11.44
CA SER A 6 -9.83 -0.16 -10.17
C SER A 6 -9.19 -1.53 -9.93
N TYR A 7 -9.47 -2.53 -10.76
CA TYR A 7 -8.99 -3.90 -10.57
C TYR A 7 -7.46 -4.02 -10.52
N PRO A 8 -6.67 -3.37 -11.42
CA PRO A 8 -5.21 -3.48 -11.41
C PRO A 8 -4.55 -3.04 -10.10
N VAL A 9 -4.93 -1.87 -9.59
CA VAL A 9 -4.34 -1.29 -8.37
C VAL A 9 -4.69 -2.11 -7.12
N ASN A 10 -5.93 -2.62 -7.05
CA ASN A 10 -6.35 -3.50 -5.96
C ASN A 10 -5.61 -4.84 -6.00
N ARG A 11 -5.47 -5.43 -7.19
CA ARG A 11 -4.75 -6.69 -7.37
C ARG A 11 -3.28 -6.56 -6.97
N LEU A 12 -2.60 -5.51 -7.43
CA LEU A 12 -1.20 -5.25 -7.06
C LEU A 12 -1.06 -5.16 -5.54
N MET A 13 -1.88 -4.33 -4.88
CA MET A 13 -1.78 -4.11 -3.43
C MET A 13 -2.15 -5.35 -2.61
N GLN A 14 -3.10 -6.16 -3.09
CA GLN A 14 -3.45 -7.44 -2.45
C GLN A 14 -2.32 -8.47 -2.57
N GLU A 15 -1.67 -8.53 -3.73
CA GLU A 15 -0.58 -9.45 -4.01
C GLU A 15 0.78 -8.94 -3.51
N LEU A 16 0.83 -7.73 -2.95
CA LEU A 16 2.09 -7.05 -2.59
C LEU A 16 2.93 -7.87 -1.61
N PHE A 17 2.30 -8.46 -0.59
CA PHE A 17 2.99 -9.25 0.45
C PHE A 17 2.88 -10.76 0.24
N THR A 18 1.98 -11.22 -0.64
CA THR A 18 1.74 -12.66 -0.85
C THR A 18 2.54 -13.22 -2.02
N ASN A 19 2.92 -12.39 -3.00
CA ASN A 19 3.83 -12.79 -4.08
C ASN A 19 5.29 -12.46 -3.71
N PRO A 20 6.18 -13.47 -3.65
CA PRO A 20 7.60 -13.25 -3.41
C PRO A 20 8.19 -12.25 -4.41
N GLY A 21 9.00 -11.31 -3.91
CA GLY A 21 9.69 -10.32 -4.75
C GLY A 21 8.89 -9.05 -5.05
N ASN A 22 7.57 -9.02 -4.79
CA ASN A 22 6.77 -7.83 -5.07
C ASN A 22 7.14 -6.65 -4.16
N VAL A 23 7.45 -6.90 -2.88
CA VAL A 23 7.92 -5.86 -1.94
C VAL A 23 9.27 -5.31 -2.38
N GLU A 24 10.20 -6.18 -2.73
CA GLU A 24 11.54 -5.82 -3.20
C GLU A 24 11.43 -5.00 -4.50
N LEU A 25 10.60 -5.46 -5.44
CA LEU A 25 10.39 -4.77 -6.71
C LEU A 25 9.68 -3.43 -6.49
N PHE A 26 8.68 -3.35 -5.60
CA PHE A 26 8.05 -2.08 -5.24
C PHE A 26 9.04 -1.06 -4.64
N ARG A 27 10.09 -1.54 -3.97
CA ARG A 27 11.13 -0.68 -3.39
C ARG A 27 12.22 -0.31 -4.39
N ALA A 28 12.58 -1.21 -5.28
CA ALA A 28 13.72 -1.06 -6.19
C ALA A 28 13.33 -0.51 -7.57
N ASP A 29 12.18 -0.92 -8.12
CA ASP A 29 11.70 -0.56 -9.45
C ASP A 29 10.16 -0.64 -9.52
N ARG A 30 9.52 0.47 -9.10
CA ARG A 30 8.07 0.60 -9.10
C ARG A 30 7.48 0.55 -10.50
N GLU A 31 8.18 1.12 -11.49
CA GLU A 31 7.68 1.19 -12.86
C GLU A 31 7.53 -0.21 -13.46
N ALA A 32 8.54 -1.07 -13.30
CA ALA A 32 8.45 -2.47 -13.76
C ALA A 32 7.29 -3.22 -13.08
N LEU A 33 7.05 -2.98 -11.78
CA LEU A 33 5.92 -3.58 -11.08
C LEU A 33 4.58 -3.02 -11.57
N TYR A 34 4.48 -1.71 -11.81
CA TYR A 34 3.27 -1.07 -12.32
C TYR A 34 2.93 -1.54 -13.73
N GLU A 35 3.93 -1.71 -14.58
CA GLU A 35 3.78 -2.27 -15.93
C GLU A 35 3.28 -3.71 -15.90
N ARG A 36 3.88 -4.56 -15.05
CA ARG A 36 3.47 -5.97 -14.88
C ARG A 36 1.99 -6.12 -14.50
N TYR A 37 1.47 -5.20 -13.69
CA TYR A 37 0.07 -5.22 -13.26
C TYR A 37 -0.87 -4.42 -14.18
N GLY A 38 -0.34 -3.71 -15.17
CA GLY A 38 -1.14 -2.94 -16.13
C GLY A 38 -1.78 -1.69 -15.51
N LEU A 39 -1.09 -1.01 -14.59
CA LEU A 39 -1.61 0.21 -13.95
C LEU A 39 -1.70 1.37 -14.94
N SER A 40 -2.81 2.11 -14.87
CA SER A 40 -2.98 3.38 -15.58
C SER A 40 -2.08 4.47 -14.99
N SER A 41 -1.84 5.54 -15.76
CA SER A 41 -1.05 6.68 -15.29
C SER A 41 -1.60 7.30 -14.00
N ALA A 42 -2.94 7.39 -13.87
CA ALA A 42 -3.58 7.89 -12.66
C ALA A 42 -3.33 6.97 -11.44
N GLN A 43 -3.33 5.65 -11.63
CA GLN A 43 -3.05 4.69 -10.55
C GLN A 43 -1.60 4.75 -10.09
N ARG A 44 -0.66 4.88 -11.04
CA ARG A 44 0.77 5.06 -10.73
C ARG A 44 0.98 6.32 -9.90
N ALA A 45 0.46 7.45 -10.39
CA ALA A 45 0.53 8.73 -9.69
C ALA A 45 -0.04 8.64 -8.27
N ALA A 46 -1.19 7.98 -8.08
CA ALA A 46 -1.80 7.82 -6.75
C ALA A 46 -0.96 6.94 -5.81
N LEU A 47 -0.30 5.89 -6.31
CA LEU A 47 0.59 5.05 -5.49
C LEU A 47 1.90 5.77 -5.14
N ASP A 48 2.39 6.65 -6.00
CA ASP A 48 3.61 7.42 -5.76
C ASP A 48 3.39 8.61 -4.84
N GLU A 49 2.31 9.36 -5.03
CA GLU A 49 1.87 10.42 -4.13
C GLU A 49 1.48 9.84 -2.76
N GLY A 50 0.80 8.69 -2.78
CA GLY A 50 0.26 8.06 -1.59
C GLY A 50 -0.87 8.87 -0.95
N GLY A 51 -1.16 8.54 0.32
CA GLY A 51 -2.23 9.19 1.08
C GLY A 51 -3.63 8.69 0.73
N PHE A 52 -4.53 8.68 1.72
CA PHE A 52 -5.85 8.08 1.59
C PHE A 52 -6.71 8.73 0.49
N GLY A 53 -6.57 10.04 0.26
CA GLY A 53 -7.33 10.77 -0.76
C GLY A 53 -7.01 10.31 -2.19
N ALA A 54 -5.74 10.34 -2.59
CA ALA A 54 -5.30 9.94 -3.92
C ALA A 54 -5.60 8.45 -4.18
N LEU A 55 -5.34 7.59 -3.19
CA LEU A 55 -5.62 6.16 -3.29
C LEU A 55 -7.12 5.85 -3.41
N THR A 56 -7.98 6.58 -2.69
CA THR A 56 -9.44 6.44 -2.81
C THR A 56 -9.93 6.89 -4.19
N ALA A 57 -9.37 7.96 -4.75
CA ALA A 57 -9.76 8.48 -6.07
C ALA A 57 -9.55 7.47 -7.20
N VAL A 58 -8.54 6.60 -7.09
CA VAL A 58 -8.28 5.51 -8.06
C VAL A 58 -8.97 4.19 -7.71
N GLY A 59 -9.82 4.21 -6.67
CA GLY A 59 -10.61 3.07 -6.24
C GLY A 59 -9.83 1.99 -5.48
N LEU A 60 -8.71 2.32 -4.86
CA LEU A 60 -8.00 1.37 -3.99
C LEU A 60 -8.82 1.09 -2.73
N HIS A 61 -9.02 -0.18 -2.39
CA HIS A 61 -9.81 -0.59 -1.22
C HIS A 61 -9.18 -0.10 0.10
N PRO A 62 -9.95 0.40 1.09
CA PRO A 62 -9.39 0.98 2.32
C PRO A 62 -8.40 0.09 3.08
N VAL A 63 -8.67 -1.23 3.16
CA VAL A 63 -7.73 -2.19 3.77
C VAL A 63 -6.40 -2.23 3.02
N LEU A 64 -6.42 -2.13 1.69
CA LEU A 64 -5.22 -2.13 0.86
C LEU A 64 -4.49 -0.78 0.89
N GLN A 65 -5.21 0.32 1.18
CA GLN A 65 -4.57 1.61 1.50
C GLN A 65 -3.69 1.49 2.75
N MET A 66 -4.12 0.70 3.75
CA MET A 66 -3.28 0.40 4.92
C MET A 66 -2.04 -0.42 4.54
N HIS A 67 -2.13 -1.34 3.58
CA HIS A 67 -0.97 -2.11 3.10
C HIS A 67 0.06 -1.20 2.43
N HIS A 68 -0.41 -0.25 1.62
CA HIS A 68 0.43 0.80 1.03
C HIS A 68 1.10 1.66 2.11
N PHE A 69 0.33 2.13 3.10
CA PHE A 69 0.84 2.93 4.22
C PHE A 69 1.93 2.19 5.00
N MET A 70 1.70 0.91 5.31
CA MET A 70 2.66 0.05 6.03
C MET A 70 3.99 -0.09 5.28
N LEU A 71 3.97 -0.06 3.96
CA LEU A 71 5.17 -0.23 3.14
C LEU A 71 5.93 1.10 2.92
N THR A 72 5.20 2.21 2.83
CA THR A 72 5.75 3.51 2.42
C THR A 72 6.07 4.45 3.59
N ASN A 73 5.50 4.21 4.77
CA ASN A 73 5.78 4.99 5.96
C ASN A 73 6.73 4.24 6.91
N PRO A 74 7.98 4.71 7.11
CA PRO A 74 8.94 4.10 8.03
C PRO A 74 8.47 4.05 9.48
N MET A 75 7.57 4.95 9.89
CA MET A 75 6.99 4.98 11.23
C MET A 75 5.79 4.05 11.39
N ALA A 76 5.25 3.47 10.32
CA ALA A 76 4.09 2.60 10.38
C ALA A 76 4.21 1.46 11.41
N PRO A 77 5.36 0.78 11.56
CA PRO A 77 5.52 -0.26 12.58
C PRO A 77 5.27 0.23 14.01
N ASP A 78 5.53 1.50 14.32
CA ASP A 78 5.33 2.05 15.67
C ASP A 78 3.85 2.24 16.00
N PHE A 79 2.98 2.32 15.00
CA PHE A 79 1.53 2.50 15.19
C PHE A 79 0.76 1.18 15.29
N VAL A 80 1.29 0.10 14.70
CA VAL A 80 0.58 -1.20 14.64
C VAL A 80 1.35 -2.37 15.29
N SER A 81 2.51 -2.12 15.87
CA SER A 81 3.26 -3.16 16.58
C SER A 81 2.70 -3.42 17.97
N VAL A 82 2.44 -4.69 18.28
CA VAL A 82 2.12 -5.16 19.65
C VAL A 82 3.21 -4.73 20.65
N LYS A 83 4.48 -4.70 20.22
CA LYS A 83 5.61 -4.25 21.06
C LYS A 83 5.53 -2.74 21.35
N ALA A 84 5.13 -1.94 20.36
CA ALA A 84 4.97 -0.50 20.54
C ALA A 84 3.76 -0.19 21.44
N TYR A 85 2.62 -0.87 21.21
CA TYR A 85 1.45 -0.77 22.08
C TYR A 85 1.77 -1.15 23.53
N ARG A 86 2.47 -2.27 23.73
CA ARG A 86 2.87 -2.73 25.07
C ARG A 86 3.76 -1.71 25.78
N LYS A 87 4.76 -1.14 25.08
CA LYS A 87 5.58 -0.05 25.62
C LYS A 87 4.76 1.18 26.00
N MET A 88 3.71 1.52 25.25
CA MET A 88 2.83 2.66 25.57
C MET A 88 2.01 2.40 26.84
N VAL A 89 1.46 1.20 26.97
CA VAL A 89 0.69 0.80 28.18
C VAL A 89 1.60 0.76 29.41
N ASP A 90 2.78 0.14 29.30
CA ASP A 90 3.73 0.02 30.41
C ASP A 90 4.27 1.39 30.90
N ARG A 91 4.24 2.43 30.03
CA ARG A 91 4.69 3.80 30.38
C ARG A 91 3.64 4.64 31.11
N ASN A 92 2.38 4.25 31.01
CA ASN A 92 1.23 5.01 31.53
C ASN A 92 0.49 4.25 32.65
N GLY A 93 1.01 3.10 33.07
CA GLY A 93 0.50 2.26 34.16
C GLY A 93 1.35 2.35 35.43
#